data_AF-A0A534RII6-F1
#
_entry.id   AF-A0A534RII6-F1
#
_cell.length_a   1.000
_cell.length_b   1.000
_cell.length_c   1.000
_cell.angle_alpha   90.00
_cell.angle_beta   90.00
_cell.angle_gamma   90.00
#
_symmetry.space_group_name_H-M   'P 1'
#
loop_
_entity.id
_entity.type
_entity.pdbx_description
1 polymer ?
#
loop_
_entity_poly.entity_id
_entity_poly.type
_entity_poly.pdbx_seq_one_letter_code
_entity_poly.pdbx_strand_id
1 'polypeptide(L)'
;LGADLLQVPTAPEAYEARFEEMLGQLRARGIAGLVFGNLHLADVQAWFETRTARAGLAHVEPLWGWAPAEVVAQFLAAGFRAVVVSVMEERVDRRWLGAPFDERFVAALAARPDVDVCGERGEYHTFVYDGPGFRAPVRFALGEPVRSEAYWIRPARAG
;
A
#
# COMPACT_ATOMS: atom_id res chain seq x y z
N LEU A 1 12.68 9.46 3.91
CA LEU A 1 13.03 8.20 4.61
C LEU A 1 14.54 7.99 4.71
N GLY A 2 15.34 8.36 3.71
CA GLY A 2 16.81 8.22 3.79
C GLY A 2 17.29 6.77 3.69
N ALA A 3 16.44 5.88 3.20
CA ALA A 3 16.76 4.52 2.80
C ALA A 3 16.97 4.47 1.28
N ASP A 4 17.74 3.49 0.81
CA ASP A 4 17.94 3.25 -0.61
C ASP A 4 16.64 2.76 -1.27
N LEU A 5 16.36 3.30 -2.46
CA LEU A 5 15.21 2.90 -3.26
C LEU A 5 15.67 1.97 -4.39
N LEU A 6 15.16 0.74 -4.39
CA LEU A 6 15.29 -0.17 -5.52
C LEU A 6 13.97 -0.19 -6.31
N GLN A 7 14.01 0.19 -7.58
CA GLN A 7 12.86 0.12 -8.48
C GLN A 7 13.16 -0.88 -9.59
N VAL A 8 12.24 -1.81 -9.80
CA VAL A 8 12.31 -2.81 -10.89
C VAL A 8 11.07 -2.63 -11.77
N PRO A 9 11.23 -2.10 -13.01
CA PRO A 9 10.12 -1.99 -13.95
C PRO A 9 9.55 -3.37 -14.28
N THR A 10 8.22 -3.47 -14.33
CA THR A 10 7.52 -4.73 -14.60
C THR A 10 6.18 -4.50 -15.31
N ALA A 11 5.67 -5.56 -15.91
CA ALA A 11 4.31 -5.70 -16.43
C ALA A 11 3.61 -6.86 -15.70
N PRO A 12 2.28 -6.98 -15.73
CA PRO A 12 1.56 -8.04 -15.04
C PRO A 12 2.09 -9.45 -15.36
N GLU A 13 2.39 -9.73 -16.63
CA GLU A 13 2.85 -11.05 -17.11
C GLU A 13 4.28 -11.36 -16.66
N ALA A 14 5.07 -10.34 -16.34
CA ALA A 14 6.47 -10.46 -15.95
C ALA A 14 6.69 -10.28 -14.43
N TYR A 15 5.64 -9.91 -13.69
CA TYR A 15 5.73 -9.50 -12.28
C TYR A 15 6.42 -10.54 -11.42
N GLU A 16 6.00 -11.81 -11.53
CA GLU A 16 6.56 -12.89 -10.76
C GLU A 16 8.06 -13.10 -11.03
N ALA A 17 8.44 -13.22 -12.32
CA ALA A 17 9.83 -13.44 -12.70
C ALA A 17 10.74 -12.27 -12.27
N ARG A 18 10.26 -11.03 -12.43
CA ARG A 18 10.98 -9.82 -12.01
C ARG A 18 11.10 -9.71 -10.48
N PHE A 19 10.06 -10.13 -9.76
CA PHE A 19 10.07 -10.18 -8.30
C PHE A 19 11.11 -11.20 -7.81
N GLU A 20 11.12 -12.42 -8.35
CA GLU A 20 12.12 -13.44 -7.99
C GLU A 20 13.57 -13.00 -8.31
N GLU A 21 13.78 -12.35 -9.46
CA GLU A 21 15.09 -11.77 -9.83
C GLU A 21 15.55 -10.74 -8.80
N MET A 22 14.66 -9.83 -8.40
CA MET A 22 14.93 -8.83 -7.37
C MET A 22 15.26 -9.48 -6.02
N LEU A 23 14.54 -10.54 -5.60
CA LEU A 23 14.85 -11.26 -4.38
C LEU A 23 16.27 -11.84 -4.41
N GLY A 24 16.69 -12.41 -5.55
CA GLY A 24 18.07 -12.86 -5.76
C GLY A 24 19.10 -11.73 -5.60
N GLN A 25 18.82 -10.55 -6.15
CA GLN A 25 19.68 -9.37 -5.98
C GLN A 25 19.76 -8.92 -4.52
N LEU A 26 18.64 -8.89 -3.79
CA LEU A 26 18.61 -8.53 -2.37
C LEU A 26 19.44 -9.53 -1.53
N ARG A 27 19.29 -10.83 -1.80
CA ARG A 27 20.09 -11.86 -1.14
C ARG A 27 21.59 -11.68 -1.41
N ALA A 28 21.98 -11.42 -2.65
CA ALA A 28 23.37 -11.17 -3.03
C ALA A 28 23.96 -9.92 -2.35
N ARG A 29 23.13 -8.93 -2.02
CA ARG A 29 23.51 -7.74 -1.22
C ARG A 29 23.59 -8.00 0.27
N GLY A 30 23.35 -9.23 0.74
CA GLY A 30 23.40 -9.59 2.15
C GLY A 30 22.15 -9.20 2.95
N ILE A 31 21.03 -8.88 2.29
CA ILE A 31 19.76 -8.65 2.98
C ILE A 31 19.28 -9.95 3.62
N ALA A 32 18.81 -9.85 4.87
CA ALA A 32 18.38 -11.01 5.65
C ALA A 32 16.92 -11.40 5.40
N GLY A 33 16.06 -10.46 5.05
CA GLY A 33 14.63 -10.68 4.88
C GLY A 33 13.87 -9.48 4.36
N LEU A 34 12.59 -9.67 4.09
CA LEU A 34 11.65 -8.65 3.66
C LEU A 34 10.55 -8.47 4.71
N VAL A 35 10.17 -7.22 4.93
CA VAL A 35 9.03 -6.83 5.76
C VAL A 35 7.90 -6.41 4.83
N PHE A 36 6.75 -7.03 4.98
CA PHE A 36 5.53 -6.73 4.24
C PHE A 36 4.47 -6.17 5.20
N GLY A 37 3.48 -5.51 4.62
CA GLY A 37 2.40 -4.85 5.37
C GLY A 37 1.04 -5.53 5.17
N ASN A 38 1.01 -6.84 4.88
CA ASN A 38 -0.25 -7.55 4.64
C ASN A 38 -0.98 -7.78 5.98
N LEU A 39 -2.32 -7.73 5.96
CA LEU A 39 -3.11 -7.95 7.18
C LEU A 39 -3.72 -9.34 7.27
N HIS A 40 -4.44 -9.79 6.24
CA HIS A 40 -5.26 -11.01 6.36
C HIS A 40 -5.62 -11.75 5.05
N LEU A 41 -5.11 -11.34 3.88
CA LEU A 41 -5.34 -12.08 2.64
C LEU A 41 -4.34 -13.24 2.50
N ALA A 42 -4.77 -14.44 2.89
CA ALA A 42 -3.90 -15.61 3.05
C ALA A 42 -3.25 -16.07 1.73
N ASP A 43 -3.95 -15.92 0.61
CA ASP A 43 -3.43 -16.21 -0.73
C ASP A 43 -2.32 -15.23 -1.12
N VAL A 44 -2.49 -13.94 -0.83
CA VAL A 44 -1.48 -12.90 -1.06
C VAL A 44 -0.24 -13.16 -0.18
N GLN A 45 -0.44 -13.43 1.11
CA GLN A 45 0.66 -13.76 2.02
C GLN A 45 1.43 -15.00 1.54
N ALA A 46 0.74 -16.09 1.26
CA ALA A 46 1.38 -17.33 0.82
C ALA A 46 2.16 -17.15 -0.50
N TRP A 47 1.68 -16.30 -1.40
CA TRP A 47 2.38 -15.95 -2.63
C TRP A 47 3.72 -15.28 -2.36
N PHE A 48 3.77 -14.32 -1.43
CA PHE A 48 5.01 -13.64 -1.04
C PHE A 48 5.94 -14.53 -0.21
N GLU A 49 5.40 -15.26 0.75
CA GLU A 49 6.16 -16.14 1.65
C GLU A 49 6.91 -17.22 0.85
N THR A 50 6.21 -17.91 -0.04
CA THR A 50 6.79 -19.00 -0.86
C THR A 50 8.02 -18.52 -1.63
N ARG A 51 7.92 -17.34 -2.27
CA ARG A 51 9.01 -16.79 -3.11
C ARG A 51 10.15 -16.23 -2.28
N THR A 52 9.83 -15.54 -1.18
CA THR A 52 10.82 -15.00 -0.25
C THR A 52 11.64 -16.12 0.38
N ALA A 53 10.98 -17.18 0.85
CA ALA A 53 11.62 -18.35 1.44
C ALA A 53 12.48 -19.10 0.41
N ARG A 54 12.00 -19.27 -0.83
CA ARG A 54 12.76 -19.89 -1.93
C ARG A 54 14.06 -19.13 -2.24
N ALA A 55 14.08 -17.81 -2.08
CA ALA A 55 15.27 -16.98 -2.25
C ALA A 55 16.24 -17.02 -1.03
N GLY A 56 15.91 -17.77 0.03
CA GLY A 56 16.70 -17.84 1.26
C GLY A 56 16.63 -16.55 2.10
N LEU A 57 15.52 -15.82 2.00
CA LEU A 57 15.25 -14.60 2.74
C LEU A 57 14.17 -14.87 3.80
N ALA A 58 14.24 -14.20 4.94
CA ALA A 58 13.17 -14.24 5.94
C ALA A 58 11.94 -13.46 5.45
N HIS A 59 10.76 -14.02 5.68
CA HIS A 59 9.47 -13.37 5.42
C HIS A 59 8.90 -12.86 6.75
N VAL A 60 8.59 -11.55 6.83
CA VAL A 60 8.14 -10.91 8.07
C VAL A 60 6.89 -10.07 7.80
N GLU A 61 5.82 -10.34 8.54
CA GLU A 61 4.52 -9.66 8.43
C GLU A 61 4.07 -9.15 9.81
N PRO A 62 4.55 -7.98 10.27
CA PRO A 62 4.31 -7.52 11.64
C PRO A 62 2.83 -7.22 11.94
N LEU A 63 2.05 -6.93 10.90
CA LEU A 63 0.63 -6.57 10.99
C LEU A 63 -0.30 -7.76 10.77
N TRP A 64 0.23 -8.95 10.49
CA TRP A 64 -0.59 -10.12 10.17
C TRP A 64 -1.51 -10.47 11.34
N GLY A 65 -2.80 -10.64 11.04
CA GLY A 65 -3.83 -10.98 12.02
C GLY A 65 -4.30 -9.82 12.90
N TRP A 66 -3.78 -8.61 12.70
CA TRP A 66 -4.30 -7.42 13.39
C TRP A 66 -5.66 -7.01 12.81
N ALA A 67 -6.53 -6.43 13.63
CA ALA A 67 -7.80 -5.93 13.11
C ALA A 67 -7.56 -4.69 12.24
N PRO A 68 -8.14 -4.58 11.02
CA PRO A 68 -7.95 -3.42 10.14
C PRO A 68 -8.23 -2.07 10.82
N ALA A 69 -9.25 -2.01 11.69
CA ALA A 69 -9.58 -0.80 12.44
C ALA A 69 -8.47 -0.37 13.43
N GLU A 70 -7.76 -1.32 14.05
CA GLU A 70 -6.65 -1.04 14.96
C GLU A 70 -5.44 -0.47 14.20
N VAL A 71 -5.14 -1.03 13.02
CA VAL A 71 -4.05 -0.56 12.16
C VAL A 71 -4.32 0.87 11.69
N VAL A 72 -5.54 1.17 11.23
CA VAL A 72 -5.93 2.52 10.82
C VAL A 72 -5.87 3.50 11.99
N ALA A 73 -6.36 3.11 13.17
CA ALA A 73 -6.29 3.95 14.36
C ALA A 73 -4.84 4.29 14.73
N GLN A 74 -3.92 3.33 14.65
CA GLN A 74 -2.50 3.57 14.91
C GLN A 74 -1.85 4.44 13.84
N PHE A 75 -2.20 4.27 12.56
CA PHE A 75 -1.73 5.12 11.47
C PHE A 75 -2.08 6.60 11.72
N LEU A 76 -3.35 6.87 12.05
CA LEU A 76 -3.83 8.22 12.35
C LEU A 76 -3.19 8.78 13.62
N ALA A 77 -3.16 7.99 14.70
CA ALA A 77 -2.58 8.41 15.98
C ALA A 77 -1.07 8.69 15.90
N ALA A 78 -0.34 7.95 15.05
CA ALA A 78 1.08 8.18 14.82
C ALA A 78 1.35 9.45 14.00
N GLY A 79 0.32 10.08 13.42
CA GLY A 79 0.44 11.34 12.68
C GLY A 79 0.91 11.16 11.23
N PHE A 80 0.73 9.98 10.64
CA PHE A 80 0.92 9.81 9.21
C PHE A 80 -0.10 10.63 8.43
N ARG A 81 0.32 11.11 7.25
CA ARG A 81 -0.56 11.86 6.35
C ARG A 81 -0.57 11.18 5.00
N ALA A 82 -1.78 10.88 4.56
CA ALA A 82 -2.07 10.26 3.30
C ALA A 82 -3.19 10.99 2.56
N VAL A 83 -3.20 10.85 1.25
CA VAL A 83 -4.28 11.31 0.38
C VAL A 83 -4.80 10.12 -0.42
N VAL A 84 -6.12 10.02 -0.59
CA VAL A 84 -6.76 8.98 -1.39
C VAL A 84 -6.49 9.27 -2.87
N VAL A 85 -5.83 8.36 -3.57
CA VAL A 85 -5.40 8.52 -4.98
C VAL A 85 -6.05 7.52 -5.93
N SER A 86 -6.72 6.50 -5.40
CA SER A 86 -7.54 5.58 -6.19
C SER A 86 -8.74 5.14 -5.38
N VAL A 87 -9.89 4.93 -6.03
CA VAL A 87 -11.08 4.31 -5.45
C VAL A 87 -11.73 3.38 -6.46
N MET A 88 -12.22 2.23 -5.99
CA MET A 88 -13.12 1.36 -6.73
C MET A 88 -14.54 1.90 -6.58
N GLU A 89 -15.10 2.48 -7.64
CA GLU A 89 -16.31 3.32 -7.57
C GLU A 89 -17.53 2.62 -6.97
N GLU A 90 -17.66 1.31 -7.22
CA GLU A 90 -18.77 0.48 -6.72
C GLU A 90 -18.73 0.32 -5.17
N ARG A 91 -17.56 0.44 -4.58
CA ARG A 91 -17.32 0.24 -3.14
C ARG A 91 -17.12 1.55 -2.40
N VAL A 92 -16.32 2.45 -2.97
CA VAL A 92 -15.94 3.74 -2.37
C VAL A 92 -16.31 4.88 -3.30
N ASP A 93 -17.10 5.82 -2.79
CA ASP A 93 -17.59 6.97 -3.54
C ASP A 93 -16.42 7.85 -4.06
N ARG A 94 -16.45 8.17 -5.36
CA ARG A 94 -15.48 9.02 -6.06
C ARG A 94 -15.23 10.37 -5.38
N ARG A 95 -16.16 10.89 -4.59
CA ARG A 95 -15.97 12.13 -3.82
C ARG A 95 -14.75 12.09 -2.89
N TRP A 96 -14.30 10.90 -2.50
CA TRP A 96 -13.12 10.72 -1.65
C TRP A 96 -11.81 10.82 -2.43
N LEU A 97 -11.83 10.81 -3.76
CA LEU A 97 -10.63 10.91 -4.58
C LEU A 97 -9.96 12.28 -4.43
N GLY A 98 -8.74 12.30 -3.88
CA GLY A 98 -7.99 13.49 -3.51
C GLY A 98 -8.29 14.02 -2.11
N ALA A 99 -9.17 13.36 -1.34
CA ALA A 99 -9.41 13.70 0.06
C ALA A 99 -8.27 13.18 0.95
N PRO A 100 -8.00 13.83 2.10
CA PRO A 100 -7.10 13.28 3.10
C PRO A 100 -7.63 11.94 3.65
N PHE A 101 -6.70 11.05 3.99
CA PHE A 101 -6.99 9.85 4.77
C PHE A 101 -7.10 10.27 6.26
N ASP A 102 -8.32 10.57 6.70
CA ASP A 102 -8.65 11.09 8.03
C ASP A 102 -9.82 10.32 8.67
N GLU A 103 -10.19 10.67 9.91
CA GLU A 103 -11.28 10.02 10.64
C GLU A 103 -12.61 10.08 9.88
N ARG A 104 -12.84 11.14 9.10
CA ARG A 104 -14.06 11.32 8.31
C ARG A 104 -14.13 10.32 7.17
N PHE A 105 -13.00 10.09 6.48
CA PHE A 105 -12.90 9.05 5.46
C PHE A 105 -13.08 7.65 6.06
N VAL A 106 -12.36 7.36 7.15
CA VAL A 106 -12.44 6.07 7.83
C VAL A 106 -13.85 5.76 8.33
N ALA A 107 -14.54 6.74 8.93
CA ALA A 107 -15.93 6.58 9.36
C ALA A 107 -16.88 6.27 8.18
N ALA A 108 -16.62 6.85 7.00
CA ALA A 108 -17.41 6.58 5.81
C ALA A 108 -17.17 5.18 5.24
N LEU A 109 -15.95 4.65 5.34
CA LEU A 109 -15.66 3.26 5.01
C LEU A 109 -16.33 2.31 6.01
N ALA A 110 -16.20 2.57 7.31
CA ALA A 110 -16.76 1.74 8.37
C ALA A 110 -18.30 1.67 8.36
N ALA A 111 -18.98 2.67 7.78
CA ALA A 111 -20.42 2.65 7.56
C ALA A 111 -20.87 1.65 6.47
N ARG A 112 -19.92 1.04 5.73
CA ARG A 112 -20.17 0.05 4.68
C ARG A 112 -19.75 -1.34 5.19
N PRO A 113 -20.67 -2.31 5.30
CA PRO A 113 -20.38 -3.61 5.89
C PRO A 113 -19.45 -4.50 5.03
N ASP A 114 -19.30 -4.17 3.76
CA ASP A 114 -18.59 -4.95 2.73
C ASP A 114 -17.25 -4.34 2.28
N VAL A 115 -16.82 -3.27 2.95
CA VAL A 115 -15.60 -2.52 2.64
C VAL A 115 -14.54 -2.77 3.71
N ASP A 116 -13.36 -3.17 3.28
CA ASP A 116 -12.20 -3.21 4.14
C ASP A 116 -11.70 -1.79 4.46
N VAL A 117 -11.62 -1.45 5.75
CA VAL A 117 -11.16 -0.12 6.18
C VAL A 117 -9.67 0.11 5.96
N CYS A 118 -8.88 -0.94 5.71
CA CYS A 118 -7.49 -0.85 5.24
C CYS A 118 -7.37 -0.92 3.71
N GLY A 119 -8.45 -1.27 3.00
CA GLY A 119 -8.46 -1.36 1.54
C GLY A 119 -7.75 -2.59 0.98
N GLU A 120 -7.59 -3.66 1.76
CA GLU A 120 -6.85 -4.88 1.38
C GLU A 120 -7.40 -5.54 0.09
N ARG A 121 -8.67 -5.31 -0.26
CA ARG A 121 -9.31 -5.89 -1.46
C ARG A 121 -9.33 -4.94 -2.64
N GLY A 122 -8.52 -3.87 -2.57
CA GLY A 122 -8.39 -2.86 -3.61
C GLY A 122 -9.50 -1.81 -3.57
N GLU A 123 -10.26 -1.66 -2.48
CA GLU A 123 -11.35 -0.68 -2.40
C GLU A 123 -10.87 0.76 -2.65
N TYR A 124 -9.66 1.07 -2.21
CA TYR A 124 -9.00 2.34 -2.46
C TYR A 124 -7.48 2.20 -2.33
N HIS A 125 -6.74 3.20 -2.81
CA HIS A 125 -5.32 3.36 -2.52
C HIS A 125 -5.01 4.77 -2.07
N THR A 126 -3.98 4.89 -1.22
CA THR A 126 -3.49 6.17 -0.72
C THR A 126 -2.05 6.42 -1.15
N PHE A 127 -1.67 7.70 -1.14
CA PHE A 127 -0.29 8.15 -1.23
C PHE A 127 0.10 8.80 0.11
N VAL A 128 1.01 8.17 0.83
CA VAL A 128 1.55 8.69 2.11
C VAL A 128 2.64 9.71 1.79
N TYR A 129 2.46 10.95 2.26
CA TYR A 129 3.36 12.06 1.92
C TYR A 129 4.06 12.67 3.15
N ASP A 130 3.67 12.29 4.37
CA ASP A 130 4.27 12.78 5.60
C ASP A 130 4.00 11.83 6.78
N GLY A 131 4.75 11.96 7.86
CA GLY A 131 4.59 11.19 9.08
C GLY A 131 5.89 10.73 9.74
N PRO A 132 5.81 9.85 10.75
CA PRO A 132 6.99 9.27 11.40
C PRO A 132 8.01 8.70 10.40
N GLY A 133 9.28 9.03 10.60
CA GLY A 133 10.39 8.59 9.73
C GLY A 133 10.61 9.45 8.48
N PHE A 134 9.69 10.34 8.11
CA PHE A 134 9.93 11.33 7.06
C PHE A 134 10.87 12.43 7.59
N ARG A 135 11.90 12.77 6.80
CA ARG A 135 12.80 13.89 7.11
C ARG A 135 12.15 15.25 6.80
N ALA A 136 11.25 15.24 5.82
CA ALA A 136 10.40 16.34 5.40
C ALA A 136 9.21 15.76 4.62
N PRO A 137 8.07 16.47 4.55
CA PRO A 137 6.95 16.07 3.72
C PRO A 137 7.34 16.00 2.23
N VAL A 138 6.81 15.03 1.52
CA VAL A 138 6.95 14.92 0.06
C VAL A 138 6.04 15.97 -0.58
N ARG A 139 6.60 16.87 -1.39
CA ARG A 139 5.82 17.82 -2.18
C ARG A 139 5.22 17.10 -3.39
N PHE A 140 3.92 17.28 -3.59
CA PHE A 140 3.22 16.66 -4.71
C PHE A 140 2.08 17.56 -5.20
N ALA A 141 1.67 17.31 -6.43
CA ALA A 141 0.44 17.84 -7.00
C ALA A 141 -0.45 16.68 -7.47
N LEU A 142 -1.75 16.81 -7.28
CA LEU A 142 -2.73 15.87 -7.81
C LEU A 142 -3.06 16.23 -9.25
N GLY A 143 -2.92 15.27 -10.15
CA GLY A 143 -3.35 15.42 -11.55
C GLY A 143 -4.87 15.36 -11.71
N GLU A 144 -5.28 15.37 -12.97
CA GLU A 144 -6.68 15.12 -13.36
C GLU A 144 -7.07 13.67 -13.07
N PRO A 145 -8.30 13.42 -12.57
CA PRO A 145 -8.83 12.08 -12.43
C PRO A 145 -8.94 11.35 -13.78
N VAL A 146 -8.50 10.10 -13.81
CA VAL A 146 -8.64 9.20 -14.94
C VAL A 146 -9.42 7.96 -14.51
N ARG A 147 -10.20 7.38 -15.43
CA ARG A 147 -10.90 6.12 -15.20
C ARG A 147 -10.12 4.96 -15.84
N SER A 148 -9.94 3.89 -15.09
CA SER A 148 -9.33 2.65 -15.57
C SER A 148 -10.15 1.49 -15.01
N GLU A 149 -10.86 0.77 -15.90
CA GLU A 149 -11.77 -0.31 -15.52
C GLU A 149 -12.79 0.14 -14.44
N ALA A 150 -12.77 -0.50 -13.27
CA ALA A 150 -13.62 -0.20 -12.11
C ALA A 150 -13.09 0.96 -11.23
N TYR A 151 -11.92 1.50 -11.54
CA TYR A 151 -11.21 2.45 -10.70
C TYR A 151 -11.25 3.88 -11.25
N TRP A 152 -11.39 4.84 -10.34
CA TRP A 152 -11.00 6.22 -10.56
C TRP A 152 -9.67 6.48 -9.88
N ILE A 153 -8.70 6.97 -10.65
CA ILE A 153 -7.33 7.22 -10.21
C ILE A 153 -7.03 8.70 -10.37
N ARG A 154 -6.46 9.32 -9.33
CA ARG A 154 -5.96 10.68 -9.36
C ARG A 154 -4.46 10.65 -9.06
N PRO A 155 -3.61 10.76 -10.11
CA PRO A 155 -2.17 10.58 -9.94
C PRO A 155 -1.57 11.65 -9.00
N ALA A 156 -0.83 11.21 -7.98
CA ALA A 156 0.06 12.08 -7.23
C ALA A 156 1.39 12.17 -7.98
N ARG A 157 1.78 13.38 -8.40
CA ARG A 157 3.03 13.65 -9.11
C ARG A 157 3.95 14.45 -8.21
N ALA A 158 5.23 14.10 -8.19
CA ALA A 158 6.24 14.89 -7.49
C ALA A 158 6.17 16.34 -7.98
N GLY A 159 6.11 17.27 -7.02
CA GLY A 159 6.11 18.71 -7.26
C GLY A 159 7.50 19.32 -7.29
#